data_AF-A0A3N4Z2L7-F1
#
_entry.id   AF-A0A3N4Z2L7-F1
#
_cell.length_a   1.000
_cell.length_b   1.000
_cell.length_c   1.000
_cell.angle_alpha   90.00
_cell.angle_beta   90.00
_cell.angle_gamma   90.00
#
_symmetry.space_group_name_H-M   'P 1'
#
loop_
_entity.id
_entity.type
_entity.pdbx_description
1 polymer ?
#
loop_
_entity_poly.entity_id
_entity_poly.type
_entity_poly.pdbx_seq_one_letter_code
_entity_poly.pdbx_strand_id
1 'polypeptide(L)'
;MANTPVVAVGGPDAFGWRKVTIDDKPVGKVRSSKGLRKLLHRSGIPFEPDIRWHGGDGTVWPDHSCQRRVYGLLMAIGLLATAYVFVRIGISDTFAALDYLGRMTGFIFLLMAVIEVVAAAATFDYWGKREIRYSGTVILIGAAASLIASAVLLFMQLKFGHYTHWLLLWYALVPWSLWTLSVLVRSRAWKGLPNPRRIAIGVVISTLLAFANLAYTHVYVPATTAPLIEITAVFGTPSLNEERTKLFVPFHLQVKNSGQIPVYVLGSIYWVYGKPVSAKPKDAEKQAVISSDEFIQPSGRPLNPGEDWAGDEVAVINRPAETPFETIRIETEAWVARKDRMAINNDYVTLRKGWSRLRTEMKDQDPPGPEPPYYRYQGDVANSNEILNMTRGRQRITLWHTTNQAHPYLFVELGPPDENKPFTPNSNAKVQGDRGRYGLSPVHGSVTQKPLAELREKALALAEHRAGAGSAP
;
A
#
# COMPACT_ATOMS: atom_id res chain seq x y z
N MET A 1 2.96 0.67 -83.93
CA MET A 1 2.62 -0.22 -82.79
C MET A 1 2.71 0.62 -81.54
N ALA A 2 1.61 0.79 -80.80
CA ALA A 2 1.63 1.55 -79.54
C ALA A 2 2.39 0.73 -78.49
N ASN A 3 3.40 1.33 -77.84
CA ASN A 3 4.15 0.66 -76.78
C ASN A 3 3.21 0.41 -75.59
N THR A 4 2.86 -0.86 -75.36
CA THR A 4 2.12 -1.27 -74.18
C THR A 4 3.01 -1.04 -72.94
N PRO A 5 2.54 -0.30 -71.92
CA PRO A 5 3.36 0.01 -70.75
C PRO A 5 3.70 -1.27 -69.97
N VAL A 6 4.97 -1.44 -69.62
CA VAL A 6 5.46 -2.63 -68.89
C VAL A 6 5.31 -2.38 -67.40
N VAL A 7 4.39 -3.09 -66.76
CA VAL A 7 4.18 -3.04 -65.30
C VAL A 7 5.01 -4.14 -64.65
N ALA A 8 5.92 -3.76 -63.75
CA ALA A 8 6.66 -4.70 -62.93
C ALA A 8 6.35 -4.51 -61.44
N VAL A 9 6.08 -5.61 -60.75
CA VAL A 9 5.80 -5.64 -59.31
C VAL A 9 6.93 -6.39 -58.61
N GLY A 10 7.70 -5.65 -57.82
CA GLY A 10 8.80 -6.18 -57.03
C GLY A 10 8.34 -7.16 -55.92
N GLY A 11 9.31 -7.87 -55.36
CA GLY A 11 9.07 -8.74 -54.22
C GLY A 11 8.62 -7.94 -52.99
N PRO A 12 7.93 -8.57 -52.04
CA PRO A 12 7.55 -7.90 -50.81
C PRO A 12 8.81 -7.46 -50.05
N ASP A 13 8.86 -6.18 -49.69
CA ASP A 13 9.88 -5.66 -48.80
C ASP A 13 9.70 -6.24 -47.38
N ALA A 14 10.61 -5.90 -46.46
CA ALA A 14 10.52 -6.35 -45.06
C ALA A 14 9.21 -5.97 -44.34
N PHE A 15 8.39 -5.11 -44.97
CA PHE A 15 7.12 -4.64 -44.47
C PHE A 15 5.94 -5.12 -45.32
N GLY A 16 6.15 -6.05 -46.25
CA GLY A 16 5.13 -6.60 -47.13
C GLY A 16 4.68 -5.63 -48.24
N TRP A 17 5.33 -4.49 -48.43
CA TRP A 17 5.06 -3.63 -49.58
C TRP A 17 5.78 -4.15 -50.81
N ARG A 18 5.07 -4.25 -51.91
CA ARG A 18 5.63 -4.51 -53.23
C ARG A 18 5.83 -3.19 -53.94
N LYS A 19 7.06 -2.92 -54.39
CA LYS A 19 7.38 -1.74 -55.21
C LYS A 19 6.80 -1.95 -56.61
N VAL A 20 6.05 -0.98 -57.11
CA VAL A 20 5.47 -1.04 -58.46
C VAL A 20 6.21 -0.06 -59.34
N THR A 21 6.74 -0.56 -60.46
CA THR A 21 7.37 0.23 -61.51
C THR A 21 6.56 0.12 -62.80
N ILE A 22 6.42 1.23 -63.52
CA ILE A 22 5.79 1.29 -64.84
C ILE A 22 6.85 1.87 -65.77
N ASP A 23 7.21 1.13 -66.82
CA ASP A 23 8.30 1.48 -67.75
C ASP A 23 9.58 1.85 -66.99
N ASP A 24 9.96 0.98 -66.04
CA ASP A 24 11.10 1.11 -65.12
C ASP A 24 11.08 2.33 -64.17
N LYS A 25 10.02 3.15 -64.20
CA LYS A 25 9.84 4.29 -63.27
C LYS A 25 9.06 3.86 -62.04
N PRO A 26 9.53 4.15 -60.81
CA PRO A 26 8.81 3.82 -59.59
C PRO A 26 7.54 4.67 -59.46
N VAL A 27 6.37 4.03 -59.52
CA VAL A 27 5.08 4.73 -59.42
C VAL A 27 4.52 4.66 -58.00
N GLY A 28 4.86 3.63 -57.24
CA GLY A 28 4.51 3.58 -55.83
C GLY A 28 4.77 2.23 -55.18
N LYS A 29 4.10 2.02 -54.05
CA LYS A 29 4.15 0.78 -53.27
C LYS A 29 2.74 0.30 -53.02
N VAL A 30 2.50 -1.00 -53.17
CA VAL A 30 1.20 -1.62 -52.96
C VAL A 30 1.32 -2.86 -52.08
N ARG A 31 0.26 -3.17 -51.34
CA ARG A 31 0.20 -4.31 -50.40
C ARG A 31 -0.88 -5.33 -50.74
N SER A 32 -1.84 -4.95 -51.58
CA SER A 32 -2.95 -5.80 -51.97
C SER A 32 -3.28 -5.60 -53.44
N SER A 33 -3.98 -6.59 -54.02
CA SER A 33 -4.48 -6.53 -55.40
C SER A 33 -5.39 -5.32 -55.63
N LYS A 34 -6.25 -4.98 -54.66
CA LYS A 34 -7.08 -3.76 -54.70
C LYS A 34 -6.23 -2.50 -54.72
N GLY A 35 -5.14 -2.47 -53.94
CA GLY A 35 -4.18 -1.37 -53.94
C GLY A 35 -3.47 -1.22 -55.28
N LEU A 36 -3.03 -2.34 -55.88
CA LEU A 36 -2.44 -2.37 -57.22
C LEU A 36 -3.43 -1.86 -58.27
N ARG A 37 -4.68 -2.36 -58.26
CA ARG A 37 -5.73 -1.90 -59.18
C ARG A 37 -5.98 -0.40 -59.06
N LYS A 38 -6.06 0.12 -57.83
CA LYS A 38 -6.26 1.55 -57.59
C LYS A 38 -5.07 2.38 -58.06
N LEU A 39 -3.84 1.87 -57.90
CA LEU A 39 -2.62 2.53 -58.36
C LEU A 39 -2.53 2.55 -59.89
N LEU A 40 -2.77 1.41 -60.56
CA LEU A 40 -2.78 1.32 -62.02
C LEU A 40 -3.88 2.19 -62.65
N HIS A 41 -5.07 2.18 -62.07
CA HIS A 41 -6.18 3.01 -62.53
C HIS A 41 -5.85 4.52 -62.43
N ARG A 42 -5.18 4.94 -61.34
CA ARG A 42 -4.70 6.33 -61.20
C ARG A 42 -3.62 6.70 -62.21
N SER A 43 -2.90 5.72 -62.73
CA SER A 43 -1.89 5.88 -63.78
C SER A 43 -2.45 5.72 -65.19
N GLY A 44 -3.78 5.55 -65.35
CA GLY A 44 -4.42 5.38 -66.66
C GLY A 44 -4.18 4.02 -67.32
N ILE A 45 -3.73 3.01 -66.55
CA ILE A 45 -3.42 1.67 -67.07
C ILE A 45 -4.54 0.71 -66.67
N PRO A 46 -5.11 -0.08 -67.62
CA PRO A 46 -6.07 -1.13 -67.28
C PRO A 46 -5.45 -2.18 -66.35
N PHE A 47 -6.26 -3.03 -65.70
CA PHE A 47 -5.76 -4.06 -64.78
C PHE A 47 -5.34 -5.38 -65.50
N GLU A 48 -5.47 -5.42 -66.82
CA GLU A 48 -5.10 -6.55 -67.69
C GLU A 48 -3.70 -6.53 -68.35
N PRO A 49 -2.76 -5.58 -68.10
CA PRO A 49 -1.45 -5.65 -68.73
C PRO A 49 -0.71 -6.90 -68.25
N ASP A 50 0.26 -7.33 -69.06
CA ASP A 50 1.18 -8.41 -68.74
C ASP A 50 2.09 -7.98 -67.56
N ILE A 51 1.60 -8.17 -66.33
CA ILE A 51 2.28 -7.75 -65.11
C ILE A 51 3.45 -8.70 -64.84
N ARG A 52 4.68 -8.19 -64.90
CA ARG A 52 5.87 -8.94 -64.52
C ARG A 52 6.01 -8.97 -63.00
N TRP A 53 5.95 -10.16 -62.42
CA TRP A 53 6.14 -10.35 -60.99
C TRP A 53 7.58 -10.76 -60.69
N HIS A 54 8.25 -10.00 -59.82
CA HIS A 54 9.56 -10.36 -59.29
C HIS A 54 9.40 -10.88 -57.86
N GLY A 55 9.77 -12.13 -57.59
CA GLY A 55 9.74 -12.72 -56.24
C GLY A 55 8.37 -13.20 -55.76
N GLY A 56 7.52 -13.71 -56.66
CA GLY A 56 6.23 -14.34 -56.37
C GLY A 56 5.27 -14.20 -57.55
N ASP A 57 3.99 -14.48 -57.33
CA ASP A 57 2.91 -14.28 -58.30
C ASP A 57 1.85 -13.29 -57.77
N GLY A 58 0.80 -13.06 -58.57
CA GLY A 58 -0.34 -12.22 -58.18
C GLY A 58 -1.32 -12.86 -57.21
N THR A 59 -1.14 -14.14 -56.84
CA THR A 59 -2.02 -14.87 -55.92
C THR A 59 -1.55 -14.75 -54.48
N VAL A 60 -0.23 -14.66 -54.25
CA VAL A 60 0.36 -14.56 -52.91
C VAL A 60 0.56 -13.09 -52.51
N TRP A 61 -0.48 -12.48 -51.93
CA TRP A 61 -0.35 -11.16 -51.30
C TRP A 61 -0.02 -11.30 -49.81
N PRO A 62 1.02 -10.62 -49.29
CA PRO A 62 1.39 -10.68 -47.88
C PRO A 62 0.36 -9.99 -46.94
N ASP A 63 -0.67 -9.34 -47.47
CA ASP A 63 -1.57 -8.48 -46.70
C ASP A 63 -2.87 -9.18 -46.29
N HIS A 64 -2.88 -9.76 -45.10
CA HIS A 64 -4.12 -10.12 -44.40
C HIS A 64 -4.69 -8.87 -43.69
N SER A 65 -5.35 -8.01 -44.46
CA SER A 65 -5.84 -6.70 -43.97
C SER A 65 -6.76 -6.80 -42.74
N CYS A 66 -7.62 -7.82 -42.66
CA CYS A 66 -8.46 -8.08 -41.49
C CYS A 66 -7.61 -8.42 -40.27
N GLN A 67 -6.66 -9.36 -40.42
CA GLN A 67 -5.78 -9.79 -39.34
C GLN A 67 -4.94 -8.63 -38.79
N ARG A 68 -4.42 -7.75 -39.64
CA ARG A 68 -3.68 -6.56 -39.21
C ARG A 68 -4.54 -5.57 -38.43
N ARG A 69 -5.78 -5.35 -38.85
CA ARG A 69 -6.73 -4.48 -38.13
C ARG A 69 -7.09 -5.07 -36.77
N VAL A 70 -7.33 -6.38 -36.72
CA VAL A 70 -7.60 -7.09 -35.47
C VAL A 70 -6.40 -7.00 -34.53
N TYR A 71 -5.18 -7.24 -35.03
CA TYR A 71 -3.96 -7.10 -34.23
C TYR A 71 -3.75 -5.68 -33.73
N GLY A 72 -3.90 -4.68 -34.60
CA GLY A 72 -3.78 -3.27 -34.23
C GLY A 72 -4.81 -2.87 -33.18
N LEU A 73 -6.07 -3.28 -33.35
CA LEU A 73 -7.13 -3.00 -32.38
C LEU A 73 -6.88 -3.68 -31.03
N LEU A 74 -6.51 -4.98 -31.03
CA LEU A 74 -6.22 -5.72 -29.81
C LEU A 74 -4.99 -5.16 -29.07
N MET A 75 -3.99 -4.68 -29.82
CA MET A 75 -2.84 -3.98 -29.24
C MET A 75 -3.26 -2.62 -28.65
N ALA A 76 -4.05 -1.83 -29.37
CA ALA A 76 -4.54 -0.55 -28.87
C ALA A 76 -5.34 -0.72 -27.58
N ILE A 77 -6.23 -1.72 -27.51
CA ILE A 77 -7.07 -1.99 -26.34
C ILE A 77 -6.21 -2.31 -25.12
N GLY A 78 -5.23 -3.20 -25.24
CA GLY A 78 -4.40 -3.54 -24.08
C GLY A 78 -3.47 -2.41 -23.63
N LEU A 79 -2.94 -1.60 -24.55
CA LEU A 79 -2.17 -0.39 -24.21
C LEU A 79 -3.04 0.66 -23.52
N LEU A 80 -4.30 0.82 -23.95
CA LEU A 80 -5.24 1.72 -23.28
C LEU A 80 -5.67 1.19 -21.91
N ALA A 81 -5.82 -0.14 -21.77
CA ALA A 81 -6.10 -0.76 -20.48
C ALA A 81 -4.93 -0.57 -19.50
N THR A 82 -3.67 -0.70 -19.96
CA THR A 82 -2.49 -0.43 -19.12
C THR A 82 -2.35 1.06 -18.81
N ALA A 83 -2.62 1.93 -19.79
CA ALA A 83 -2.66 3.39 -19.56
C ALA A 83 -3.69 3.76 -18.49
N TYR A 84 -4.89 3.18 -18.52
CA TYR A 84 -5.92 3.42 -17.51
C TYR A 84 -5.44 3.04 -16.10
N VAL A 85 -4.80 1.87 -15.96
CA VAL A 85 -4.19 1.44 -14.69
C VAL A 85 -3.12 2.44 -14.22
N PHE A 86 -2.23 2.86 -15.13
CA PHE A 86 -1.18 3.82 -14.81
C PHE A 86 -1.72 5.20 -14.45
N VAL A 87 -2.77 5.68 -15.11
CA VAL A 87 -3.47 6.92 -14.71
C VAL A 87 -4.05 6.78 -13.32
N ARG A 88 -4.72 5.66 -13.03
CA ARG A 88 -5.35 5.44 -11.73
C ARG A 88 -4.30 5.42 -10.60
N ILE A 89 -3.25 4.63 -10.76
CA ILE A 89 -2.12 4.60 -9.81
C ILE A 89 -1.49 5.99 -9.71
N GLY A 90 -1.21 6.60 -10.86
CA GLY A 90 -0.54 7.88 -10.98
C GLY A 90 -1.27 9.02 -10.26
N ILE A 91 -2.59 9.17 -10.49
CA ILE A 91 -3.40 10.21 -9.84
C ILE A 91 -3.47 9.95 -8.33
N SER A 92 -3.83 8.74 -7.92
CA SER A 92 -3.95 8.41 -6.49
C SER A 92 -2.63 8.64 -5.75
N ASP A 93 -1.50 8.22 -6.32
CA ASP A 93 -0.21 8.35 -5.64
C ASP A 93 0.34 9.78 -5.69
N THR A 94 0.10 10.52 -6.78
CA THR A 94 0.57 11.91 -6.87
C THR A 94 -0.10 12.80 -5.83
N PHE A 95 -1.40 12.60 -5.58
CA PHE A 95 -2.18 13.48 -4.71
C PHE A 95 -2.40 12.93 -3.30
N ALA A 96 -2.47 11.61 -3.13
CA ALA A 96 -2.83 10.98 -1.85
C ALA A 96 -1.71 10.16 -1.21
N ALA A 97 -0.55 9.96 -1.86
CA ALA A 97 0.54 9.24 -1.22
C ALA A 97 1.05 9.99 0.02
N LEU A 98 1.34 9.19 1.06
CA LEU A 98 1.72 9.66 2.39
C LEU A 98 3.19 10.11 2.45
N ASP A 99 4.03 9.66 1.51
CA ASP A 99 5.45 9.98 1.44
C ASP A 99 5.85 10.60 0.09
N TYR A 100 7.02 11.25 0.09
CA TYR A 100 7.57 11.88 -1.11
C TYR A 100 7.83 10.87 -2.24
N LEU A 101 8.32 9.68 -1.88
CA LEU A 101 8.63 8.63 -2.83
C LEU A 101 7.38 8.09 -3.55
N GLY A 102 6.27 7.93 -2.84
CA GLY A 102 4.99 7.56 -3.42
C GLY A 102 4.52 8.61 -4.43
N ARG A 103 4.64 9.90 -4.11
CA ARG A 103 4.29 10.99 -5.05
C ARG A 103 5.15 10.97 -6.30
N MET A 104 6.46 10.77 -6.16
CA MET A 104 7.39 10.63 -7.29
C MET A 104 7.02 9.43 -8.17
N THR A 105 6.68 8.31 -7.53
CA THR A 105 6.19 7.11 -8.23
C THR A 105 4.91 7.41 -9.00
N GLY A 106 3.98 8.17 -8.41
CA GLY A 106 2.76 8.63 -9.06
C GLY A 106 3.03 9.40 -10.36
N PHE A 107 3.95 10.38 -10.35
CA PHE A 107 4.35 11.10 -11.55
C PHE A 107 4.97 10.21 -12.62
N ILE A 108 5.79 9.22 -12.23
CA ILE A 108 6.37 8.25 -13.17
C ILE A 108 5.24 7.46 -13.84
N PHE A 109 4.26 6.96 -13.08
CA PHE A 109 3.11 6.26 -13.66
C PHE A 109 2.28 7.14 -14.61
N LEU A 110 2.08 8.42 -14.30
CA LEU A 110 1.43 9.36 -15.22
C LEU A 110 2.21 9.53 -16.53
N LEU A 111 3.54 9.66 -16.46
CA LEU A 111 4.38 9.72 -17.65
C LEU A 111 4.28 8.43 -18.48
N MET A 112 4.30 7.27 -17.81
CA MET A 112 4.12 5.98 -18.48
C MET A 112 2.75 5.88 -19.14
N ALA A 113 1.69 6.40 -18.52
CA ALA A 113 0.36 6.44 -19.13
C ALA A 113 0.34 7.25 -20.44
N VAL A 114 1.03 8.40 -20.47
CA VAL A 114 1.16 9.20 -21.69
C VAL A 114 1.89 8.41 -22.78
N ILE A 115 2.98 7.73 -22.43
CA ILE A 115 3.72 6.86 -23.36
C ILE A 115 2.81 5.76 -23.92
N GLU A 116 1.98 5.14 -23.08
CA GLU A 116 1.04 4.09 -23.50
C GLU A 116 -0.07 4.62 -24.42
N VAL A 117 -0.60 5.82 -24.18
CA VAL A 117 -1.57 6.47 -25.08
C VAL A 117 -0.93 6.79 -26.44
N VAL A 118 0.30 7.30 -26.44
CA VAL A 118 1.05 7.56 -27.68
C VAL A 118 1.36 6.26 -28.41
N ALA A 119 1.70 5.18 -27.69
CA ALA A 119 1.87 3.85 -28.25
C ALA A 119 0.58 3.31 -28.85
N ALA A 120 -0.57 3.47 -28.17
CA ALA A 120 -1.87 3.10 -28.68
C ALA A 120 -2.22 3.85 -29.97
N ALA A 121 -1.99 5.16 -30.04
CA ALA A 121 -2.15 5.94 -31.27
C ALA A 121 -1.21 5.44 -32.39
N ALA A 122 0.05 5.14 -32.04
CA ALA A 122 1.03 4.60 -32.97
C ALA A 122 0.63 3.21 -33.52
N THR A 123 -0.17 2.41 -32.80
CA THR A 123 -0.68 1.13 -33.34
C THR A 123 -1.52 1.32 -34.59
N PHE A 124 -2.34 2.37 -34.66
CA PHE A 124 -3.18 2.66 -35.83
C PHE A 124 -2.33 3.08 -37.02
N ASP A 125 -1.27 3.86 -36.80
CA ASP A 125 -0.30 4.17 -37.85
C ASP A 125 0.45 2.89 -38.28
N TYR A 126 1.03 2.16 -37.34
CA TYR A 126 1.85 0.99 -37.62
C TYR A 126 1.08 -0.14 -38.31
N TRP A 127 -0.16 -0.42 -37.89
CA TRP A 127 -0.97 -1.45 -38.52
C TRP A 127 -1.82 -0.94 -39.67
N GLY A 128 -1.95 0.38 -39.84
CA GLY A 128 -2.62 1.04 -40.96
C GLY A 128 -1.67 1.46 -42.07
N LYS A 129 -1.43 2.78 -42.17
CA LYS A 129 -0.72 3.43 -43.29
C LYS A 129 0.81 3.38 -43.16
N ARG A 130 1.37 3.33 -41.94
CA ARG A 130 2.80 3.40 -41.63
C ARG A 130 3.47 4.66 -42.18
N GLU A 131 2.89 5.82 -41.94
CA GLU A 131 3.49 7.10 -42.34
C GLU A 131 4.66 7.47 -41.40
N ILE A 132 4.60 7.08 -40.13
CA ILE A 132 5.61 7.44 -39.12
C ILE A 132 6.68 6.35 -39.02
N ARG A 133 7.95 6.72 -39.28
CA ARG A 133 9.09 5.79 -39.24
C ARG A 133 9.28 5.10 -37.88
N TYR A 134 8.92 5.78 -36.80
CA TYR A 134 9.14 5.32 -35.43
C TYR A 134 7.92 4.66 -34.77
N SER A 135 6.78 4.52 -35.45
CA SER A 135 5.56 3.98 -34.84
C SER A 135 5.76 2.58 -34.25
N GLY A 136 6.49 1.71 -34.95
CA GLY A 136 6.83 0.38 -34.43
C GLY A 136 7.69 0.39 -33.16
N THR A 137 8.63 1.33 -33.07
CA THR A 137 9.49 1.51 -31.90
C THR A 137 8.69 1.99 -30.69
N VAL A 138 7.80 2.97 -30.90
CA VAL A 138 6.95 3.52 -29.82
C VAL A 138 6.05 2.43 -29.25
N ILE A 139 5.42 1.60 -30.10
CA ILE A 139 4.59 0.48 -29.63
C ILE A 139 5.44 -0.54 -28.86
N LEU A 140 6.66 -0.82 -29.32
CA LEU A 140 7.57 -1.75 -28.64
C LEU A 140 7.92 -1.26 -27.22
N ILE A 141 8.15 0.04 -27.05
CA ILE A 141 8.43 0.66 -25.75
C ILE A 141 7.19 0.56 -24.83
N GLY A 142 6.00 0.92 -25.33
CA GLY A 142 4.75 0.80 -24.57
C GLY A 142 4.47 -0.65 -24.15
N ALA A 143 4.56 -1.60 -25.08
CA ALA A 143 4.37 -3.03 -24.78
C ALA A 143 5.39 -3.59 -23.76
N ALA A 144 6.65 -3.14 -23.82
CA ALA A 144 7.67 -3.52 -22.84
C ALA A 144 7.36 -2.94 -21.45
N ALA A 145 6.99 -1.66 -21.38
CA ALA A 145 6.57 -1.00 -20.16
C ALA A 145 5.35 -1.68 -19.51
N SER A 146 4.32 -1.98 -20.32
CA SER A 146 3.15 -2.74 -19.89
C SER A 146 3.56 -4.10 -19.30
N LEU A 147 4.43 -4.85 -19.97
CA LEU A 147 4.87 -6.16 -19.50
C LEU A 147 5.57 -6.05 -18.14
N ILE A 148 6.53 -5.13 -18.02
CA ILE A 148 7.29 -4.91 -16.80
C ILE A 148 6.34 -4.57 -15.66
N ALA A 149 5.49 -3.56 -15.83
CA ALA A 149 4.60 -3.13 -14.77
C ALA A 149 3.59 -4.22 -14.39
N SER A 150 2.98 -4.89 -15.37
CA SER A 150 2.00 -5.95 -15.11
C SER A 150 2.64 -7.16 -14.43
N ALA A 151 3.87 -7.53 -14.81
CA ALA A 151 4.61 -8.61 -14.18
C ALA A 151 4.99 -8.27 -12.73
N VAL A 152 5.41 -7.03 -12.48
CA VAL A 152 5.69 -6.53 -11.13
C VAL A 152 4.44 -6.55 -10.26
N LEU A 153 3.32 -6.03 -10.76
CA LEU A 153 2.05 -5.99 -10.03
C LEU A 153 1.53 -7.41 -9.76
N LEU A 154 1.63 -8.32 -10.74
CA LEU A 154 1.32 -9.74 -10.56
C LEU A 154 2.20 -10.37 -9.47
N PHE A 155 3.51 -10.13 -9.52
CA PHE A 155 4.43 -10.66 -8.53
C PHE A 155 4.13 -10.16 -7.12
N MET A 156 3.90 -8.85 -6.96
CA MET A 156 3.54 -8.25 -5.66
C MET A 156 2.22 -8.82 -5.13
N GLN A 157 1.21 -8.99 -5.99
CA GLN A 157 -0.06 -9.61 -5.63
C GLN A 157 0.12 -11.07 -5.18
N LEU A 158 0.93 -11.86 -5.89
CA LEU A 158 1.16 -13.27 -5.57
C LEU A 158 1.98 -13.47 -4.27
N LYS A 159 2.89 -12.55 -3.96
CA LYS A 159 3.77 -12.65 -2.79
C LYS A 159 3.17 -12.04 -1.52
N PHE A 160 2.44 -10.94 -1.65
CA PHE A 160 2.02 -10.13 -0.50
C PHE A 160 0.52 -9.81 -0.49
N GLY A 161 -0.21 -10.25 -1.52
CA GLY A 161 -1.60 -9.87 -1.74
C GLY A 161 -2.61 -10.91 -1.27
N HIS A 162 -3.83 -10.43 -1.03
CA HIS A 162 -5.03 -11.26 -1.00
C HIS A 162 -5.64 -11.32 -2.39
N TYR A 163 -6.65 -12.17 -2.61
CA TYR A 163 -7.37 -12.15 -3.88
C TYR A 163 -8.07 -10.78 -4.08
N THR A 164 -7.70 -10.06 -5.14
CA THR A 164 -8.39 -8.85 -5.60
C THR A 164 -8.79 -9.02 -7.06
N HIS A 165 -9.79 -8.27 -7.51
CA HIS A 165 -10.28 -8.37 -8.90
C HIS A 165 -9.21 -7.95 -9.92
N TRP A 166 -8.22 -7.16 -9.47
CA TRP A 166 -7.04 -6.77 -10.24
C TRP A 166 -6.15 -7.96 -10.61
N LEU A 167 -6.15 -9.04 -9.83
CA LEU A 167 -5.37 -10.24 -10.13
C LEU A 167 -5.72 -10.81 -11.53
N LEU A 168 -7.01 -10.82 -11.89
CA LEU A 168 -7.47 -11.26 -13.20
C LEU A 168 -6.94 -10.35 -14.32
N LEU A 169 -6.91 -9.05 -14.07
CA LEU A 169 -6.36 -8.07 -15.02
C LEU A 169 -4.86 -8.34 -15.25
N TRP A 170 -4.08 -8.59 -14.19
CA TRP A 170 -2.66 -8.90 -14.33
C TRP A 170 -2.41 -10.22 -15.08
N TYR A 171 -3.22 -11.25 -14.80
CA TYR A 171 -3.18 -12.51 -15.54
C TYR A 171 -3.54 -12.36 -17.01
N ALA A 172 -4.35 -11.37 -17.39
CA ALA A 172 -4.64 -11.08 -18.79
C ALA A 172 -3.54 -10.23 -19.45
N LEU A 173 -3.06 -9.18 -18.77
CA LEU A 173 -2.11 -8.22 -19.32
C LEU A 173 -0.70 -8.79 -19.54
N VAL A 174 -0.22 -9.69 -18.68
CA VAL A 174 1.10 -10.34 -18.85
C VAL A 174 1.18 -11.18 -20.14
N PRO A 175 0.30 -12.17 -20.39
CA PRO A 175 0.34 -12.92 -21.64
C PRO A 175 -0.01 -12.05 -22.85
N TRP A 176 -0.90 -11.05 -22.70
CA TRP A 176 -1.20 -10.11 -23.78
C TRP A 176 0.02 -9.28 -24.20
N SER A 177 0.79 -8.77 -23.23
CA SER A 177 2.00 -7.99 -23.51
C SER A 177 3.13 -8.86 -24.07
N LEU A 178 3.28 -10.10 -23.59
CA LEU A 178 4.18 -11.10 -24.19
C LEU A 178 3.81 -11.43 -25.63
N TRP A 179 2.51 -11.61 -25.92
CA TRP A 179 2.00 -11.80 -27.27
C TRP A 179 2.31 -10.59 -28.16
N THR A 180 2.03 -9.38 -27.67
CA THR A 180 2.27 -8.13 -28.39
C THR A 180 3.74 -7.96 -28.74
N LEU A 181 4.64 -8.17 -27.77
CA LEU A 181 6.09 -8.14 -27.98
C LEU A 181 6.54 -9.20 -28.98
N SER A 182 6.02 -10.43 -28.87
CA SER A 182 6.34 -11.51 -29.82
C SER A 182 5.94 -11.15 -31.25
N VAL A 183 4.76 -10.56 -31.44
CA VAL A 183 4.29 -10.09 -32.75
C VAL A 183 5.19 -8.97 -33.28
N LEU A 184 5.53 -7.98 -32.44
CA LEU A 184 6.38 -6.84 -32.84
C LEU A 184 7.82 -7.25 -33.17
N VAL A 185 8.37 -8.22 -32.43
CA VAL A 185 9.70 -8.78 -32.70
C VAL A 185 9.69 -9.55 -34.02
N ARG A 186 8.67 -10.39 -34.25
CA ARG A 186 8.48 -11.12 -35.52
C ARG A 186 8.27 -10.17 -36.70
N SER A 187 7.55 -9.07 -36.51
CA SER A 187 7.34 -8.03 -37.52
C SER A 187 8.52 -7.07 -37.68
N ARG A 188 9.63 -7.31 -36.96
CA ARG A 188 10.87 -6.53 -37.02
C ARG A 188 10.66 -5.03 -36.73
N ALA A 189 9.73 -4.69 -35.84
CA ALA A 189 9.44 -3.32 -35.43
C ALA A 189 10.70 -2.58 -34.90
N TRP A 190 11.67 -3.32 -34.36
CA TRP A 190 12.94 -2.82 -33.86
C TRP A 190 13.90 -2.26 -34.93
N LYS A 191 13.66 -2.48 -36.23
CA LYS A 191 14.54 -1.97 -37.30
C LYS A 191 14.62 -0.44 -37.39
N GLY A 192 13.68 0.27 -36.77
CA GLY A 192 13.72 1.72 -36.65
C GLY A 192 14.74 2.24 -35.63
N LEU A 193 15.27 1.38 -34.76
CA LEU A 193 16.20 1.76 -33.69
C LEU A 193 17.66 1.73 -34.17
N PRO A 194 18.45 2.78 -33.91
CA PRO A 194 19.90 2.73 -34.04
C PRO A 194 20.46 1.79 -32.95
N ASN A 195 21.22 0.75 -33.34
CA ASN A 195 21.85 -0.20 -32.40
C ASN A 195 20.89 -0.93 -31.43
N PRO A 196 19.91 -1.69 -31.94
CA PRO A 196 18.81 -2.27 -31.14
C PRO A 196 19.29 -3.15 -29.98
N ARG A 197 20.39 -3.90 -30.17
CA ARG A 197 20.94 -4.78 -29.12
C ARG A 197 21.46 -4.01 -27.92
N ARG A 198 22.16 -2.90 -28.14
CA ARG A 198 22.73 -2.09 -27.04
C ARG A 198 21.63 -1.40 -26.23
N ILE A 199 20.63 -0.87 -26.93
CA ILE A 199 19.47 -0.23 -26.29
C ILE A 199 18.69 -1.25 -25.46
N ALA A 200 18.42 -2.44 -26.00
CA ALA A 200 17.70 -3.49 -25.27
C ALA A 200 18.42 -3.89 -23.98
N ILE A 201 19.74 -4.11 -24.04
CA ILE A 201 20.54 -4.44 -22.84
C ILE A 201 20.47 -3.31 -21.81
N GLY A 202 20.64 -2.05 -22.24
CA GLY A 202 20.57 -0.90 -21.35
C GLY A 202 19.22 -0.77 -20.64
N VAL A 203 18.12 -0.94 -21.38
CA VAL A 203 16.75 -0.89 -20.84
C VAL A 203 16.51 -2.02 -19.84
N VAL A 204 16.91 -3.26 -20.17
CA VAL A 204 16.72 -4.42 -19.28
C VAL A 204 17.49 -4.23 -17.98
N ILE A 205 18.77 -3.86 -18.04
CA ILE A 205 19.59 -3.64 -16.84
C ILE A 205 19.02 -2.51 -15.99
N SER A 206 18.66 -1.37 -16.60
CA SER A 206 18.10 -0.23 -15.88
C SER A 206 16.77 -0.57 -15.23
N THR A 207 15.92 -1.33 -15.91
CA THR A 207 14.64 -1.80 -15.38
C THR A 207 14.84 -2.73 -14.18
N LEU A 208 15.76 -3.69 -14.27
CA LEU A 208 16.06 -4.60 -13.16
C LEU A 208 16.60 -3.85 -11.95
N LEU A 209 17.51 -2.88 -12.17
CA LEU A 209 18.06 -2.05 -11.11
C LEU A 209 16.97 -1.18 -10.45
N ALA A 210 16.11 -0.56 -11.25
CA ALA A 210 14.98 0.22 -10.77
C ALA A 210 14.00 -0.63 -9.97
N PHE A 211 13.71 -1.85 -10.43
CA PHE A 211 12.84 -2.78 -9.72
C PHE A 211 13.46 -3.26 -8.39
N ALA A 212 14.74 -3.62 -8.39
CA ALA A 212 15.46 -3.98 -7.17
C ALA A 212 15.46 -2.84 -6.16
N ASN A 213 15.69 -1.61 -6.62
CA ASN A 213 15.67 -0.41 -5.78
C ASN A 213 14.26 -0.11 -5.24
N LEU A 214 13.21 -0.24 -6.06
CA LEU A 214 11.82 -0.09 -5.63
C LEU A 214 11.44 -1.15 -4.61
N ALA A 215 11.78 -2.42 -4.86
CA ALA A 215 11.53 -3.50 -3.92
C ALA A 215 12.27 -3.26 -2.59
N TYR A 216 13.54 -2.85 -2.65
CA TYR A 216 14.30 -2.51 -1.45
C TYR A 216 13.65 -1.37 -0.66
N THR A 217 13.28 -0.28 -1.34
CA THR A 217 12.78 0.93 -0.67
C THR A 217 11.33 0.79 -0.19
N HIS A 218 10.47 0.06 -0.91
CA HIS A 218 9.06 -0.12 -0.54
C HIS A 218 8.77 -1.38 0.28
N VAL A 219 9.66 -2.38 0.27
CA VAL A 219 9.45 -3.64 0.99
C VAL A 219 10.42 -3.78 2.16
N TYR A 220 11.72 -3.51 1.97
CA TYR A 220 12.74 -3.82 2.97
C TYR A 220 12.97 -2.71 3.99
N VAL A 221 13.37 -1.50 3.56
CA VAL A 221 13.61 -0.33 4.44
C VAL A 221 12.46 -0.06 5.43
N PRO A 222 11.19 -0.19 5.02
CA PRO A 222 10.04 0.02 5.92
C PRO A 222 10.03 -0.94 7.10
N ALA A 223 10.39 -2.21 6.87
CA ALA A 223 10.28 -3.27 7.85
C ALA A 223 11.33 -3.17 8.96
N THR A 224 12.39 -2.38 8.75
CA THR A 224 13.54 -2.31 9.66
C THR A 224 13.59 -1.06 10.54
N THR A 225 12.78 -0.04 10.25
CA THR A 225 12.77 1.21 11.04
C THR A 225 11.57 1.22 11.98
N ALA A 226 11.81 0.96 13.27
CA ALA A 226 10.79 1.06 14.32
C ALA A 226 10.54 2.53 14.72
N PRO A 227 9.30 2.90 15.06
CA PRO A 227 9.02 4.20 15.66
C PRO A 227 9.69 4.30 17.04
N LEU A 228 10.22 5.47 17.37
CA LEU A 228 10.82 5.74 18.68
C LEU A 228 9.83 6.55 19.52
N ILE A 229 9.05 5.85 20.31
CA ILE A 229 8.05 6.42 21.21
C ILE A 229 8.51 6.19 22.65
N GLU A 230 8.62 7.28 23.41
CA GLU A 230 8.96 7.26 24.82
C GLU A 230 7.68 7.48 25.62
N ILE A 231 7.38 6.57 26.54
CA ILE A 231 6.25 6.70 27.47
C ILE A 231 6.84 6.70 28.87
N THR A 232 6.57 7.75 29.64
CA THR A 232 7.04 7.90 31.02
C THR A 232 5.86 8.03 31.98
N ALA A 233 6.02 7.46 33.17
CA ALA A 233 5.06 7.55 34.25
C ALA A 233 5.78 8.01 35.53
N VAL A 234 5.31 9.09 36.14
CA VAL A 234 5.94 9.68 37.33
C VAL A 234 4.92 9.85 38.44
N PHE A 235 5.21 9.33 39.64
CA PHE A 235 4.34 9.55 40.80
C PHE A 235 4.33 11.03 41.20
N GLY A 236 3.13 11.56 41.38
CA GLY A 236 2.89 12.88 41.93
C GLY A 236 2.92 12.91 43.45
N THR A 237 2.28 13.93 44.02
CA THR A 237 2.20 14.14 45.47
C THR A 237 0.97 13.43 46.04
N PRO A 238 1.12 12.37 46.86
CA PRO A 238 -0.01 11.63 47.39
C PRO A 238 -0.79 12.45 48.42
N SER A 239 -2.08 12.17 48.55
CA SER A 239 -2.96 12.82 49.53
C SER A 239 -3.97 11.83 50.12
N LEU A 240 -4.41 12.10 51.34
CA LEU A 240 -5.46 11.33 52.02
C LEU A 240 -6.76 12.12 52.02
N ASN A 241 -7.90 11.41 52.04
CA ASN A 241 -9.15 12.04 52.45
C ASN A 241 -9.14 12.38 53.95
N GLU A 242 -10.10 13.20 54.40
CA GLU A 242 -10.22 13.65 55.79
C GLU A 242 -10.29 12.49 56.78
N GLU A 243 -11.04 11.44 56.45
CA GLU A 243 -11.19 10.22 57.28
C GLU A 243 -9.96 9.30 57.25
N ARG A 244 -8.96 9.58 56.41
CA ARG A 244 -7.78 8.72 56.17
C ARG A 244 -8.11 7.30 55.68
N THR A 245 -9.32 7.11 55.15
CA THR A 245 -9.83 5.85 54.60
C THR A 245 -9.48 5.65 53.13
N LYS A 246 -9.04 6.69 52.41
CA LYS A 246 -8.65 6.65 51.00
C LYS A 246 -7.34 7.38 50.78
N LEU A 247 -6.41 6.72 50.08
CA LEU A 247 -5.18 7.33 49.58
C LEU A 247 -5.33 7.60 48.09
N PHE A 248 -5.20 8.87 47.72
CA PHE A 248 -5.12 9.34 46.34
C PHE A 248 -3.66 9.43 45.94
N VAL A 249 -3.27 8.62 44.95
CA VAL A 249 -1.91 8.59 44.40
C VAL A 249 -1.98 9.16 42.99
N PRO A 250 -1.75 10.48 42.82
CA PRO A 250 -1.68 11.06 41.49
C PRO A 250 -0.41 10.60 40.79
N PHE A 251 -0.46 10.50 39.47
CA PHE A 251 0.69 10.23 38.63
C PHE A 251 0.56 10.96 37.29
N HIS A 252 1.69 11.41 36.79
CA HIS A 252 1.82 12.09 35.51
C HIS A 252 2.27 11.10 34.46
N LEU A 253 1.52 11.02 33.37
CA LEU A 253 1.85 10.23 32.19
C LEU A 253 2.29 11.16 31.07
N GLN A 254 3.41 10.86 30.44
CA GLN A 254 3.87 11.59 29.26
C GLN A 254 4.22 10.61 28.13
N VAL A 255 3.86 10.97 26.90
CA VAL A 255 4.22 10.24 25.70
C VAL A 255 4.85 11.19 24.72
N LYS A 256 6.00 10.82 24.18
CA LYS A 256 6.74 11.63 23.22
C LYS A 256 7.16 10.79 22.03
N ASN A 257 6.97 11.34 20.83
CA ASN A 257 7.59 10.77 19.64
C ASN A 257 8.98 11.37 19.44
N SER A 258 10.00 10.69 19.97
CA SER A 258 11.42 11.06 19.80
C SER A 258 11.99 10.62 18.44
N GLY A 259 11.21 9.91 17.62
CA GLY A 259 11.61 9.45 16.30
C GLY A 259 11.45 10.50 15.20
N GLN A 260 11.78 10.09 13.97
CA GLN A 260 11.62 10.92 12.75
C GLN A 260 10.33 10.62 11.99
N ILE A 261 9.58 9.60 12.40
CA ILE A 261 8.42 9.08 11.67
C ILE A 261 7.15 9.39 12.46
N PRO A 262 6.15 10.05 11.86
CA PRO A 262 4.85 10.25 12.52
C PRO A 262 4.15 8.90 12.73
N VAL A 263 3.45 8.76 13.85
CA VAL A 263 2.67 7.56 14.17
C VAL A 263 1.22 7.91 14.47
N TYR A 264 0.32 6.94 14.34
CA TYR A 264 -0.98 6.94 14.99
C TYR A 264 -0.85 6.19 16.31
N VAL A 265 -1.33 6.79 17.40
CA VAL A 265 -1.53 6.08 18.67
C VAL A 265 -2.89 5.40 18.58
N LEU A 266 -2.91 4.12 18.27
CA LEU A 266 -4.13 3.36 18.01
C LEU A 266 -4.97 3.17 19.27
N GLY A 267 -4.28 2.97 20.39
CA GLY A 267 -4.83 2.82 21.73
C GLY A 267 -3.72 2.86 22.75
N SER A 268 -4.08 3.20 23.98
CA SER A 268 -3.15 3.30 25.10
C SER A 268 -3.83 2.81 26.37
N ILE A 269 -3.05 2.25 27.28
CA ILE A 269 -3.54 1.75 28.56
C ILE A 269 -2.46 1.92 29.63
N TYR A 270 -2.86 2.36 30.82
CA TYR A 270 -2.02 2.26 32.00
C TYR A 270 -2.59 1.22 32.96
N TRP A 271 -1.71 0.67 33.78
CA TRP A 271 -2.06 -0.21 34.88
C TRP A 271 -1.39 0.28 36.15
N VAL A 272 -2.17 0.35 37.22
CA VAL A 272 -1.66 0.55 38.57
C VAL A 272 -1.83 -0.75 39.31
N TYR A 273 -0.71 -1.39 39.64
CA TYR A 273 -0.67 -2.65 40.35
C TYR A 273 -0.33 -2.43 41.83
N GLY A 274 -1.05 -3.13 42.70
CA GLY A 274 -0.61 -3.39 44.06
C GLY A 274 0.14 -4.72 44.11
N LYS A 275 1.42 -4.68 44.46
CA LYS A 275 2.20 -5.92 44.68
C LYS A 275 2.22 -6.26 46.17
N PRO A 276 1.83 -7.50 46.55
CA PRO A 276 1.89 -7.93 47.94
C PRO A 276 3.34 -8.15 48.39
N VAL A 277 3.54 -8.12 49.72
CA VAL A 277 4.79 -8.56 50.35
C VAL A 277 5.01 -10.03 49.98
N SER A 278 5.94 -10.33 49.08
CA SER A 278 6.23 -11.71 48.68
C SER A 278 7.56 -12.19 49.24
N ALA A 279 7.49 -13.08 50.23
CA ALA A 279 8.64 -13.86 50.71
C ALA A 279 9.06 -14.97 49.72
N LYS A 280 8.26 -15.26 48.68
CA LYS A 280 8.53 -16.31 47.68
C LYS A 280 8.30 -15.78 46.25
N PRO A 281 9.17 -16.11 45.28
CA PRO A 281 9.06 -15.65 43.88
C PRO A 281 7.73 -16.01 43.19
N LYS A 282 7.10 -17.13 43.56
CA LYS A 282 5.81 -17.56 42.99
C LYS A 282 4.60 -16.72 43.43
N ASP A 283 4.70 -16.01 44.56
CA ASP A 283 3.62 -15.14 45.02
C ASP A 283 3.73 -13.72 44.43
N ALA A 284 4.87 -13.36 43.83
CA ALA A 284 5.08 -12.10 43.12
C ALA A 284 4.23 -11.98 41.83
N GLU A 285 3.67 -13.09 41.35
CA GLU A 285 2.70 -13.14 40.26
C GLU A 285 1.28 -12.75 40.69
N LYS A 286 0.96 -12.74 42.00
CA LYS A 286 -0.36 -12.35 42.54
C LYS A 286 -0.51 -10.84 42.67
N GLN A 287 -0.28 -10.12 41.59
CA GLN A 287 -0.47 -8.68 41.54
C GLN A 287 -1.96 -8.36 41.36
N ALA A 288 -2.47 -7.38 42.09
CA ALA A 288 -3.85 -6.92 41.92
C ALA A 288 -3.84 -5.61 41.11
N VAL A 289 -4.68 -5.54 40.07
CA VAL A 289 -4.94 -4.29 39.36
C VAL A 289 -5.80 -3.40 40.26
N ILE A 290 -5.25 -2.26 40.68
CA ILE A 290 -5.94 -1.23 41.47
C ILE A 290 -6.77 -0.34 40.54
N SER A 291 -6.17 0.10 39.43
CA SER A 291 -6.84 0.91 38.41
C SER A 291 -6.19 0.71 37.05
N SER A 292 -6.98 0.78 35.99
CA SER A 292 -6.51 0.77 34.62
C SER A 292 -7.46 1.56 33.73
N ASP A 293 -6.94 2.41 32.85
CA ASP A 293 -7.73 3.11 31.86
C ASP A 293 -6.88 3.53 30.64
N GLU A 294 -7.55 4.05 29.61
CA GLU A 294 -6.94 4.67 28.44
C GLU A 294 -6.52 6.11 28.74
N PHE A 295 -5.23 6.42 28.53
CA PHE A 295 -4.69 7.73 28.87
C PHE A 295 -4.59 8.68 27.67
N ILE A 296 -4.21 8.22 26.47
CA ILE A 296 -4.25 9.06 25.25
C ILE A 296 -5.63 8.96 24.62
N GLN A 297 -6.39 10.05 24.70
CA GLN A 297 -7.68 10.18 24.04
C GLN A 297 -7.70 11.37 23.04
N PRO A 298 -8.35 11.21 21.88
CA PRO A 298 -8.94 9.98 21.36
C PRO A 298 -7.90 8.99 20.80
N SER A 299 -8.16 7.69 20.96
CA SER A 299 -7.53 6.62 20.17
C SER A 299 -7.57 6.91 18.67
N GLY A 300 -6.45 6.72 17.98
CA GLY A 300 -6.24 7.05 16.57
C GLY A 300 -5.61 8.42 16.31
N ARG A 301 -5.33 9.20 17.37
CA ARG A 301 -4.66 10.50 17.24
C ARG A 301 -3.26 10.34 16.62
N PRO A 302 -2.89 11.18 15.64
CA PRO A 302 -1.51 11.24 15.15
C PRO A 302 -0.59 11.89 16.20
N LEU A 303 0.63 11.36 16.32
CA LEU A 303 1.72 11.91 17.12
C LEU A 303 2.91 12.15 16.19
N ASN A 304 3.16 13.42 15.85
CA ASN A 304 4.20 13.80 14.90
C ASN A 304 5.60 13.78 15.56
N PRO A 305 6.69 13.71 14.78
CA PRO A 305 8.05 13.82 15.31
C PRO A 305 8.22 15.06 16.21
N GLY A 306 8.72 14.84 17.44
CA GLY A 306 8.91 15.88 18.45
C GLY A 306 7.65 16.29 19.22
N GLU A 307 6.46 15.82 18.83
CA GLU A 307 5.21 16.06 19.56
C GLU A 307 5.16 15.19 20.83
N ASP A 308 4.62 15.77 21.89
CA ASP A 308 4.33 15.09 23.13
C ASP A 308 2.86 15.25 23.57
N TRP A 309 2.42 14.30 24.39
CA TRP A 309 1.15 14.31 25.08
C TRP A 309 1.42 14.08 26.56
N ALA A 310 0.70 14.76 27.43
CA ALA A 310 0.81 14.57 28.87
C ALA A 310 -0.56 14.64 29.54
N GLY A 311 -0.73 13.89 30.62
CA GLY A 311 -1.96 13.86 31.41
C GLY A 311 -1.71 13.40 32.84
N ASP A 312 -2.52 13.91 33.76
CA ASP A 312 -2.50 13.54 35.17
C ASP A 312 -3.66 12.59 35.47
N GLU A 313 -3.34 11.50 36.16
CA GLU A 313 -4.32 10.49 36.58
C GLU A 313 -4.19 10.22 38.08
N VAL A 314 -5.23 9.64 38.68
CA VAL A 314 -5.26 9.39 40.12
C VAL A 314 -5.70 7.96 40.42
N ALA A 315 -4.81 7.20 41.06
CA ALA A 315 -5.18 5.91 41.63
C ALA A 315 -5.76 6.10 43.03
N VAL A 316 -6.89 5.43 43.31
CA VAL A 316 -7.54 5.47 44.62
C VAL A 316 -7.34 4.13 45.33
N ILE A 317 -6.63 4.16 46.45
CA ILE A 317 -6.41 2.99 47.30
C ILE A 317 -7.34 3.10 48.50
N ASN A 318 -8.33 2.21 48.55
CA ASN A 318 -9.26 2.12 49.68
C ASN A 318 -8.59 1.41 50.86
N ARG A 319 -8.74 1.98 52.06
CA ARG A 319 -8.18 1.49 53.32
C ARG A 319 -6.70 1.14 53.20
N PRO A 320 -5.82 2.10 52.87
CA PRO A 320 -4.40 1.86 52.59
C PRO A 320 -3.61 1.26 53.77
N ALA A 321 -4.18 1.26 54.98
CA ALA A 321 -3.62 0.58 56.15
C ALA A 321 -3.92 -0.93 56.21
N GLU A 322 -5.02 -1.36 55.60
CA GLU A 322 -5.51 -2.74 55.59
C GLU A 322 -5.13 -3.49 54.31
N THR A 323 -4.69 -2.78 53.26
CA THR A 323 -4.34 -3.39 51.99
C THR A 323 -3.09 -4.28 52.12
N PRO A 324 -3.06 -5.46 51.47
CA PRO A 324 -1.90 -6.35 51.52
C PRO A 324 -0.72 -5.88 50.65
N PHE A 325 -0.80 -4.68 50.06
CA PHE A 325 0.18 -4.19 49.10
C PHE A 325 1.38 -3.56 49.80
N GLU A 326 2.58 -3.94 49.39
CA GLU A 326 3.83 -3.33 49.84
C GLU A 326 4.25 -2.19 48.91
N THR A 327 4.03 -2.38 47.61
CA THR A 327 4.47 -1.45 46.57
C THR A 327 3.36 -1.19 45.57
N ILE A 328 3.33 0.04 45.08
CA ILE A 328 2.48 0.48 43.99
C ILE A 328 3.35 0.61 42.76
N ARG A 329 2.96 -0.07 41.68
CA ARG A 329 3.66 -0.08 40.40
C ARG A 329 2.76 0.47 39.30
N ILE A 330 3.26 1.42 38.52
CA ILE A 330 2.60 1.93 37.32
C ILE A 330 3.30 1.34 36.10
N GLU A 331 2.52 0.75 35.20
CA GLU A 331 2.96 0.29 33.89
C GLU A 331 2.10 0.96 32.82
N THR A 332 2.67 1.16 31.65
CA THR A 332 1.99 1.81 30.53
C THR A 332 2.32 1.07 29.24
N GLU A 333 1.33 0.99 28.36
CA GLU A 333 1.49 0.46 27.01
C GLU A 333 0.70 1.32 26.04
N ALA A 334 1.25 1.52 24.84
CA ALA A 334 0.51 2.07 23.72
C ALA A 334 0.76 1.22 22.47
N TRP A 335 -0.29 1.01 21.69
CA TRP A 335 -0.14 0.47 20.34
C TRP A 335 -0.01 1.62 19.36
N VAL A 336 1.10 1.63 18.63
CA VAL A 336 1.36 2.65 17.62
C VAL A 336 1.49 2.01 16.26
N ALA A 337 1.16 2.77 15.23
CA ALA A 337 1.38 2.37 13.86
C ALA A 337 1.84 3.54 13.00
N ARG A 338 2.71 3.26 12.04
CA ARG A 338 3.38 4.30 11.28
C ARG A 338 2.43 5.02 10.31
N LYS A 339 2.38 6.35 10.41
CA LYS A 339 1.53 7.19 9.56
C LYS A 339 2.03 7.32 8.13
N ASP A 340 3.31 7.03 7.86
CA ASP A 340 3.84 6.95 6.48
C ASP A 340 3.48 5.64 5.78
N ARG A 341 2.96 4.63 6.51
CA ARG A 341 2.66 3.28 5.97
C ARG A 341 1.19 3.05 5.71
N MET A 342 0.35 3.76 6.44
CA MET A 342 -1.08 3.67 6.28
C MET A 342 -1.77 4.96 6.66
N ALA A 343 -2.95 5.18 6.08
CA ALA A 343 -3.88 6.20 6.53
C ALA A 343 -5.07 5.51 7.18
N ILE A 344 -5.40 5.92 8.41
CA ILE A 344 -6.60 5.48 9.11
C ILE A 344 -7.69 6.50 8.78
N ASN A 345 -8.87 6.02 8.38
CA ASN A 345 -10.00 6.92 8.14
C ASN A 345 -10.44 7.61 9.45
N ASN A 346 -10.95 8.84 9.35
CA ASN A 346 -11.36 9.67 10.49
C ASN A 346 -12.40 8.99 11.39
N ASP A 347 -13.15 8.03 10.83
CA ASP A 347 -14.18 7.30 11.55
C ASP A 347 -13.63 6.45 12.71
N TYR A 348 -12.34 6.09 12.70
CA TYR A 348 -11.72 5.26 13.75
C TYR A 348 -11.94 5.81 15.16
N VAL A 349 -11.81 7.13 15.33
CA VAL A 349 -12.04 7.83 16.61
C VAL A 349 -13.51 7.75 17.02
N THR A 350 -14.42 7.96 16.06
CA THR A 350 -15.88 8.04 16.32
C THR A 350 -16.53 6.68 16.51
N LEU A 351 -15.84 5.60 16.13
CA LEU A 351 -16.35 4.24 16.15
C LEU A 351 -16.04 3.46 17.42
N ARG A 352 -15.64 4.13 18.53
CA ARG A 352 -15.58 3.48 19.85
C ARG A 352 -16.96 2.92 20.20
N LYS A 353 -17.08 1.60 20.24
CA LYS A 353 -18.31 0.91 20.65
C LYS A 353 -18.03 0.00 21.83
N GLY A 354 -18.77 0.20 22.91
CA GLY A 354 -18.78 -0.75 24.03
C GLY A 354 -19.51 -2.03 23.63
N TRP A 355 -19.13 -3.15 24.26
CA TRP A 355 -19.71 -4.46 24.01
C TRP A 355 -21.25 -4.49 24.01
N SER A 356 -21.90 -3.83 24.98
CA SER A 356 -23.38 -3.76 25.06
C SER A 356 -24.02 -3.16 23.81
N ARG A 357 -23.39 -2.13 23.23
CA ARG A 357 -23.85 -1.50 21.99
C ARG A 357 -23.63 -2.43 20.80
N LEU A 358 -22.47 -3.08 20.73
CA LEU A 358 -22.16 -4.06 19.66
C LEU A 358 -23.14 -5.23 19.65
N ARG A 359 -23.50 -5.74 20.82
CA ARG A 359 -24.50 -6.81 20.97
C ARG A 359 -25.89 -6.35 20.50
N THR A 360 -26.28 -5.12 20.83
CA THR A 360 -27.56 -4.54 20.38
C THR A 360 -27.60 -4.36 18.87
N GLU A 361 -26.46 -4.01 18.25
CA GLU A 361 -26.31 -3.88 16.80
C GLU A 361 -26.08 -5.22 16.07
N MET A 362 -26.03 -6.35 16.78
CA MET A 362 -25.66 -7.68 16.26
C MET A 362 -24.30 -7.70 15.52
N LYS A 363 -23.35 -6.90 16.01
CA LYS A 363 -22.00 -6.72 15.44
C LYS A 363 -20.89 -7.22 16.36
N ASP A 364 -21.22 -7.87 17.48
CA ASP A 364 -20.25 -8.43 18.43
C ASP A 364 -19.42 -9.59 17.86
N GLN A 365 -19.88 -10.20 16.75
CA GLN A 365 -19.21 -11.29 16.03
C GLN A 365 -18.53 -10.86 14.71
N ASP A 366 -18.49 -9.56 14.38
CA ASP A 366 -17.85 -9.04 13.15
C ASP A 366 -16.86 -7.90 13.47
N PRO A 367 -15.57 -8.20 13.64
CA PRO A 367 -15.02 -9.54 13.91
C PRO A 367 -15.32 -9.99 15.36
N PRO A 368 -15.28 -11.30 15.65
CA PRO A 368 -15.52 -11.82 17.00
C PRO A 368 -14.46 -11.27 17.98
N GLY A 369 -14.93 -10.74 19.11
CA GLY A 369 -14.08 -10.11 20.12
C GLY A 369 -13.67 -11.04 21.28
N PRO A 370 -12.86 -10.53 22.23
CA PRO A 370 -12.51 -11.22 23.46
C PRO A 370 -13.72 -11.41 24.39
N GLU A 371 -13.50 -12.06 25.54
CA GLU A 371 -14.52 -12.12 26.59
C GLU A 371 -14.88 -10.71 27.09
N PRO A 372 -16.18 -10.38 27.23
CA PRO A 372 -16.63 -9.08 27.71
C PRO A 372 -16.28 -8.87 29.19
N PRO A 373 -16.18 -7.60 29.67
CA PRO A 373 -16.44 -6.37 28.94
C PRO A 373 -15.23 -5.83 28.16
N TYR A 374 -15.49 -5.25 27.00
CA TYR A 374 -14.48 -4.58 26.17
C TYR A 374 -15.07 -3.40 25.38
N TYR A 375 -14.18 -2.51 24.95
CA TYR A 375 -14.43 -1.52 23.91
C TYR A 375 -13.75 -1.97 22.61
N ARG A 376 -14.41 -1.71 21.49
CA ARG A 376 -13.86 -1.92 20.14
C ARG A 376 -13.68 -0.59 19.44
N TYR A 377 -12.48 -0.36 18.91
CA TYR A 377 -12.17 0.68 17.94
C TYR A 377 -11.95 0.00 16.60
N GLN A 378 -12.53 0.54 15.55
CA GLN A 378 -12.49 -0.10 14.24
C GLN A 378 -12.49 0.97 13.15
N GLY A 379 -11.66 0.79 12.13
CA GLY A 379 -11.59 1.72 11.01
C GLY A 379 -10.97 1.11 9.78
N ASP A 380 -11.30 1.71 8.64
CA ASP A 380 -10.67 1.37 7.37
C ASP A 380 -9.26 1.93 7.30
N VAL A 381 -8.38 1.16 6.67
CA VAL A 381 -6.98 1.47 6.48
C VAL A 381 -6.68 1.49 4.99
N ALA A 382 -6.20 2.65 4.51
CA ALA A 382 -5.58 2.76 3.21
C ALA A 382 -4.08 2.51 3.33
N ASN A 383 -3.49 1.77 2.38
CA ASN A 383 -2.04 1.61 2.34
C ASN A 383 -1.37 2.93 1.90
N SER A 384 -0.05 3.02 2.07
CA SER A 384 0.73 4.21 1.71
C SER A 384 0.66 4.65 0.25
N ASN A 385 0.30 3.73 -0.66
CA ASN A 385 0.13 4.00 -2.09
C ASN A 385 -0.90 3.06 -2.73
N GLU A 386 -1.36 3.42 -3.93
CA GLU A 386 -2.39 2.74 -4.69
C GLU A 386 -1.92 1.41 -5.26
N ILE A 387 -0.62 1.25 -5.55
CA ILE A 387 -0.05 -0.05 -5.92
C ILE A 387 -0.34 -1.08 -4.82
N LEU A 388 -0.12 -0.71 -3.57
CA LEU A 388 -0.40 -1.56 -2.42
C LEU A 388 -1.90 -1.76 -2.21
N ASN A 389 -2.74 -0.75 -2.44
CA ASN A 389 -4.20 -0.91 -2.37
C ASN A 389 -4.72 -1.90 -3.42
N MET A 390 -4.24 -1.82 -4.65
CA MET A 390 -4.63 -2.74 -5.73
C MET A 390 -4.14 -4.16 -5.47
N THR A 391 -2.90 -4.29 -4.98
CA THR A 391 -2.24 -5.59 -4.81
C THR A 391 -2.60 -6.31 -3.53
N ARG A 392 -2.91 -5.57 -2.46
CA ARG A 392 -3.16 -6.14 -1.13
C ARG A 392 -4.60 -5.97 -0.65
N GLY A 393 -5.41 -5.23 -1.39
CA GLY A 393 -6.82 -4.97 -1.07
C GLY A 393 -7.01 -3.98 0.07
N ARG A 394 -8.28 -3.73 0.39
CA ARG A 394 -8.69 -2.94 1.55
C ARG A 394 -8.34 -3.67 2.83
N GLN A 395 -8.01 -2.90 3.86
CA GLN A 395 -7.62 -3.42 5.16
C GLN A 395 -8.42 -2.68 6.22
N ARG A 396 -8.66 -3.37 7.33
CA ARG A 396 -9.43 -2.91 8.47
C ARG A 396 -8.57 -3.11 9.70
N ILE A 397 -8.42 -2.05 10.48
CA ILE A 397 -7.77 -2.13 11.79
C ILE A 397 -8.82 -2.24 12.86
N THR A 398 -8.62 -3.15 13.80
CA THR A 398 -9.48 -3.34 14.95
C THR A 398 -8.62 -3.37 16.20
N LEU A 399 -8.93 -2.51 17.16
CA LEU A 399 -8.35 -2.52 18.50
C LEU A 399 -9.44 -2.94 19.48
N TRP A 400 -9.11 -3.90 20.32
CA TRP A 400 -9.92 -4.28 21.47
C TRP A 400 -9.23 -3.78 22.72
N HIS A 401 -9.97 -3.02 23.53
CA HIS A 401 -9.56 -2.59 24.86
C HIS A 401 -10.41 -3.36 25.87
N THR A 402 -9.81 -4.35 26.52
CA THR A 402 -10.50 -5.17 27.53
C THR A 402 -10.44 -4.46 28.86
N THR A 403 -11.58 -4.37 29.54
CA THR A 403 -11.69 -3.71 30.85
C THR A 403 -12.02 -4.70 31.96
N ASN A 404 -11.78 -5.99 31.72
CA ASN A 404 -11.90 -7.01 32.74
C ASN A 404 -10.80 -6.77 33.78
N GLN A 405 -11.21 -6.50 35.03
CA GLN A 405 -10.30 -6.12 36.13
C GLN A 405 -9.20 -7.14 36.42
N ALA A 406 -9.41 -8.42 36.09
CA ALA A 406 -8.39 -9.43 36.30
C ALA A 406 -7.18 -9.25 35.37
N HIS A 407 -7.43 -8.95 34.10
CA HIS A 407 -6.40 -8.86 33.05
C HIS A 407 -6.84 -7.87 31.96
N PRO A 408 -6.79 -6.55 32.20
CA PRO A 408 -7.06 -5.58 31.15
C PRO A 408 -5.86 -5.52 30.20
N TYR A 409 -6.11 -5.47 28.89
CA TYR A 409 -5.08 -5.42 27.86
C TYR A 409 -5.60 -4.76 26.59
N LEU A 410 -4.63 -4.39 25.75
CA LEU A 410 -4.89 -3.97 24.38
C LEU A 410 -4.53 -5.09 23.42
N PHE A 411 -5.37 -5.28 22.41
CA PHE A 411 -5.06 -6.15 21.30
C PHE A 411 -5.38 -5.42 20.00
N VAL A 412 -4.45 -5.43 19.05
CA VAL A 412 -4.66 -4.86 17.72
C VAL A 412 -4.57 -5.96 16.69
N GLU A 413 -5.56 -6.01 15.80
CA GLU A 413 -5.57 -6.83 14.61
C GLU A 413 -5.71 -5.96 13.38
N LEU A 414 -5.05 -6.39 12.33
CA LEU A 414 -5.17 -5.83 11.00
C LEU A 414 -5.49 -6.95 10.02
N GLY A 415 -6.50 -6.76 9.19
CA GLY A 415 -6.86 -7.75 8.18
C GLY A 415 -7.86 -7.22 7.16
N PRO A 416 -8.19 -8.03 6.13
CA PRO A 416 -9.25 -7.70 5.19
C PRO A 416 -10.58 -7.46 5.92
N PRO A 417 -11.44 -6.55 5.44
CA PRO A 417 -12.72 -6.25 6.08
C PRO A 417 -13.66 -7.47 6.13
N ASP A 418 -13.57 -8.37 5.15
CA ASP A 418 -14.41 -9.56 5.03
C ASP A 418 -13.85 -10.78 5.79
N GLU A 419 -12.67 -10.64 6.43
CA GLU A 419 -12.03 -11.72 7.17
C GLU A 419 -12.62 -11.81 8.59
N ASN A 420 -13.51 -12.79 8.81
CA ASN A 420 -14.10 -13.11 10.12
C ASN A 420 -13.25 -14.15 10.85
N LYS A 421 -12.07 -13.73 11.33
CA LYS A 421 -11.22 -14.61 12.13
C LYS A 421 -11.62 -14.57 13.60
N PRO A 422 -11.65 -15.73 14.29
CA PRO A 422 -11.84 -15.76 15.74
C PRO A 422 -10.71 -14.99 16.44
N PHE A 423 -11.06 -14.22 17.46
CA PHE A 423 -10.09 -13.57 18.34
C PHE A 423 -9.16 -14.63 18.95
N THR A 424 -7.86 -14.51 18.69
CA THR A 424 -6.83 -15.39 19.25
C THR A 424 -5.77 -14.56 19.94
N PRO A 425 -5.80 -14.41 21.28
CA PRO A 425 -4.91 -13.50 22.01
C PRO A 425 -3.42 -13.88 21.86
N ASN A 426 -3.12 -15.14 21.56
CA ASN A 426 -1.76 -15.67 21.44
C ASN A 426 -1.30 -15.94 20.00
N SER A 427 -1.99 -15.44 18.97
CA SER A 427 -1.56 -15.65 17.58
C SER A 427 -0.40 -14.75 17.17
N ASN A 428 0.74 -14.90 17.84
CA ASN A 428 1.94 -14.06 17.62
C ASN A 428 2.46 -14.16 16.18
N ALA A 429 2.28 -15.29 15.48
CA ALA A 429 2.86 -15.54 14.16
C ALA A 429 2.31 -14.65 13.03
N LYS A 430 1.00 -14.37 12.99
CA LYS A 430 0.41 -13.52 11.93
C LYS A 430 0.55 -12.04 12.26
N VAL A 431 0.40 -11.69 13.54
CA VAL A 431 0.66 -10.34 14.05
C VAL A 431 2.08 -9.90 13.68
N GLN A 432 3.07 -10.79 13.71
CA GLN A 432 4.47 -10.46 13.36
C GLN A 432 4.65 -10.02 11.90
N GLY A 433 3.89 -10.58 10.95
CA GLY A 433 3.93 -10.16 9.54
C GLY A 433 3.32 -8.77 9.31
N ASP A 434 2.19 -8.49 9.96
CA ASP A 434 1.51 -7.20 9.85
C ASP A 434 2.24 -6.09 10.64
N ARG A 435 2.92 -6.45 11.75
CA ARG A 435 3.82 -5.56 12.50
C ARG A 435 4.90 -4.95 11.60
N GLY A 436 5.59 -5.77 10.81
CA GLY A 436 6.61 -5.28 9.87
C GLY A 436 6.03 -4.44 8.74
N ARG A 437 4.85 -4.78 8.23
CA ARG A 437 4.25 -4.12 7.07
C ARG A 437 3.80 -2.69 7.35
N TYR A 438 3.20 -2.45 8.51
CA TYR A 438 2.62 -1.15 8.88
C TYR A 438 3.39 -0.43 9.98
N GLY A 439 4.52 -1.00 10.42
CA GLY A 439 5.20 -0.55 11.63
C GLY A 439 4.26 -0.55 12.83
N LEU A 440 3.34 -1.51 12.88
CA LEU A 440 2.46 -1.71 14.02
C LEU A 440 3.33 -2.30 15.14
N SER A 441 3.36 -1.66 16.31
CA SER A 441 4.17 -2.13 17.42
C SER A 441 3.55 -1.76 18.77
N PRO A 442 3.54 -2.68 19.74
CA PRO A 442 3.32 -2.32 21.13
C PRO A 442 4.57 -1.59 21.65
N VAL A 443 4.35 -0.44 22.27
CA VAL A 443 5.37 0.36 22.95
C VAL A 443 5.06 0.29 24.43
N HIS A 444 6.00 -0.26 25.20
CA HIS A 444 5.91 -0.30 26.65
C HIS A 444 6.64 0.91 27.21
N GLY A 445 6.01 1.60 28.16
CA GLY A 445 6.63 2.72 28.84
C GLY A 445 7.51 2.33 30.02
N SER A 446 7.99 3.35 30.72
CA SER A 446 8.74 3.17 31.95
C SER A 446 7.87 2.49 33.01
N VAL A 447 8.43 1.49 33.68
CA VAL A 447 7.84 0.91 34.88
C VAL A 447 8.32 1.70 36.09
N THR A 448 7.40 2.37 36.78
CA THR A 448 7.72 3.15 37.97
C THR A 448 7.08 2.51 39.19
N GLN A 449 7.84 2.31 40.26
CA GLN A 449 7.37 1.65 41.46
C GLN A 449 7.76 2.46 42.70
N LYS A 450 6.86 2.55 43.67
CA LYS A 450 7.11 3.15 44.98
C LYS A 450 6.59 2.28 46.12
N PRO A 451 7.27 2.22 47.27
CA PRO A 451 6.71 1.62 48.48
C PRO A 451 5.42 2.33 48.90
N LEU A 452 4.38 1.57 49.22
CA LEU A 452 3.12 2.11 49.71
C LEU A 452 3.32 2.85 51.04
N ALA A 453 4.24 2.37 51.88
CA ALA A 453 4.61 3.01 53.13
C ALA A 453 5.12 4.46 52.90
N GLU A 454 6.03 4.66 51.95
CA GLU A 454 6.55 5.99 51.58
C GLU A 454 5.41 6.91 51.11
N LEU A 455 4.52 6.41 50.25
CA LEU A 455 3.38 7.18 49.75
C LEU A 455 2.42 7.60 50.87
N ARG A 456 2.19 6.71 51.85
CA ARG A 456 1.33 6.99 53.01
C ARG A 456 1.97 8.00 53.96
N GLU A 457 3.24 7.82 54.30
CA GLU A 457 3.98 8.73 55.18
C GLU A 457 4.01 10.15 54.61
N LYS A 458 4.33 10.27 53.32
CA LYS A 458 4.31 11.56 52.61
C LYS A 458 2.92 12.21 52.63
N ALA A 459 1.86 11.43 52.42
CA ALA A 459 0.48 11.94 52.46
C ALA A 459 0.06 12.39 53.87
N LEU A 460 0.46 11.68 54.92
CA LEU A 460 0.20 12.04 56.32
C LEU A 460 0.92 13.34 56.70
N ALA A 461 2.21 13.44 56.39
CA ALA A 461 2.99 14.66 56.66
C ALA A 461 2.38 15.89 55.99
N LEU A 462 1.87 15.75 54.76
CA LEU A 462 1.19 16.82 54.04
C LEU A 462 -0.17 17.20 54.66
N ALA A 463 -0.92 16.22 55.15
CA ALA A 463 -2.20 16.46 55.82
C ALA A 463 -2.00 17.22 57.15
N GLU A 464 -1.00 16.83 57.93
CA GLU A 464 -0.64 17.49 59.19
C GLU A 464 -0.15 18.93 58.97
N HIS A 465 0.68 19.15 57.95
CA HIS A 465 1.13 20.50 57.58
C HIS A 465 -0.04 21.40 57.17
N ARG A 466 -1.03 20.88 56.42
CA ARG A 466 -2.24 21.63 56.04
C ARG A 466 -3.12 21.95 57.24
N ALA A 467 -3.28 21.03 58.20
CA ALA A 467 -4.05 21.26 59.41
C ALA A 467 -3.39 22.32 60.32
N GLY A 468 -2.05 22.30 60.44
CA GLY A 468 -1.28 23.31 61.16
C GLY A 468 -1.36 24.71 60.52
N ALA A 469 -1.34 24.80 59.19
CA ALA A 469 -1.44 26.09 58.49
C ALA A 469 -2.85 26.73 58.54
N GLY A 470 -3.91 25.92 58.63
CA GLY A 470 -5.30 26.41 58.73
C GLY A 470 -5.75 26.81 60.14
N SER A 471 -4.88 26.69 61.15
CA SER A 471 -5.18 27.01 62.56
C SER A 471 -4.45 28.26 63.07
N ALA A 472 -3.75 28.98 62.18
CA ALA A 472 -3.25 30.33 62.46
C ALA A 472 -4.38 31.34 62.19
N PRO A 473 -4.81 32.13 63.20
CA PRO A 473 -5.94 33.07 63.09
C PRO A 473 -5.68 34.26 62.16
#